data_AF-W8YTK3-F1
#
_entry.id   AF-W8YTK3-F1
#
_cell.length_a   1.000
_cell.length_b   1.000
_cell.length_c   1.000
_cell.angle_alpha   90.00
_cell.angle_beta   90.00
_cell.angle_gamma   90.00
#
_symmetry.space_group_name_H-M   'P 1'
#
loop_
_entity.id
_entity.type
_entity.pdbx_description
1 polymer ?
#
loop_
_entity_poly.entity_id
_entity_poly.type
_entity_poly.pdbx_seq_one_letter_code
_entity_poly.pdbx_strand_id
1 'polypeptide(L)'
;MMLMDTIRLSEIAGAKEIAELLGMSTAGLSNLRTRYDDFPEPIKKLTATPLFHISEVESWMRVHGREGVRRSLPNPKSGRYKVLAVCGRPRVGKSFLISMFSSDTYGYRTACSREGDDFTQCEVQNVIWESLDEGFAVFHSTDETMNGMKSPLTPERLTRFLDEVNNYLRECRQNGWNGEKGEHYHYIEIFSPASEFARRIMRTNSLDYLIITDTPGVAENYGVVPVEKADLVLFVLADSGMAEANKSFVTLVEAMAPLVASSKACFLYRTNSSCDDEDEYSQMQGAAERAMKRFEECFTGLKSRIIESSLDVLQPAESVLGIPIMKEKKNSQSEIMFQQRFGEKICQAFQAEDLTGLEAKLSTTIQEESISSDLIVEFLTNLLGGLSSKERSKSDDYFPRFRDSKHNRVMTVDGYRLLMEAQNACRNQLKFLYDYFSCFTSENFPLLWQQNCIKYVYSALTKGIKTDIGIGHGGHPFEDRPPVTMLTTEAILAEELLTAINQVNGGHMSYSYRKTFEDNGVQSNSWDYVSVTPQGDGLKKLEIIKETGLRHRHSDSLFALVKNCYIGGMQKLAEYKVWLTVLNATGVLYETTEMEALNAIKLTGF
;
A
#
# COMPACT_ATOMS: atom_id res chain seq x y z
N MET A 1 -23.91 22.24 56.06
CA MET A 1 -22.47 22.38 55.76
C MET A 1 -22.18 21.45 54.59
N MET A 2 -22.31 21.96 53.36
CA MET A 2 -22.03 21.17 52.15
C MET A 2 -20.50 20.99 52.05
N LEU A 3 -20.05 19.75 51.96
CA LEU A 3 -18.69 19.43 51.52
C LEU A 3 -18.53 20.02 50.12
N MET A 4 -17.71 21.05 50.00
CA MET A 4 -17.13 21.40 48.71
C MET A 4 -16.18 20.26 48.34
N ASP A 5 -16.58 19.44 47.38
CA ASP A 5 -15.68 18.47 46.75
C ASP A 5 -14.47 19.25 46.24
N THR A 6 -13.33 19.02 46.90
CA THR A 6 -12.07 19.64 46.53
C THR A 6 -11.54 18.84 45.36
N ILE A 7 -12.00 19.17 44.14
CA ILE A 7 -11.52 18.51 42.92
C ILE A 7 -10.00 18.71 42.87
N ARG A 8 -9.25 17.61 42.88
CA ARG A 8 -7.79 17.70 42.83
C ARG A 8 -7.39 18.12 41.42
N LEU A 9 -6.36 18.97 41.30
CA LEU A 9 -5.82 19.36 39.98
C LEU A 9 -5.41 18.15 39.11
N SER A 10 -5.12 16.99 39.72
CA SER A 10 -4.84 15.73 39.04
C SER A 10 -6.06 15.03 38.43
N GLU A 11 -7.27 15.48 38.73
CA GLU A 11 -8.55 14.88 38.30
C GLU A 11 -9.24 15.70 37.19
N ILE A 12 -8.64 16.84 36.82
CA ILE A 12 -9.14 17.74 35.79
C ILE A 12 -8.17 17.74 34.60
N ALA A 13 -8.71 17.64 33.39
CA ALA A 13 -7.94 17.70 32.16
C ALA A 13 -8.52 18.76 31.21
N GLY A 14 -7.64 19.41 30.43
CA GLY A 14 -8.04 20.29 29.35
C GLY A 14 -8.45 19.50 28.10
N ALA A 15 -8.96 20.21 27.10
CA ALA A 15 -9.40 19.60 25.85
C ALA A 15 -8.29 18.80 25.13
N LYS A 16 -7.01 19.21 25.27
CA LYS A 16 -5.89 18.49 24.65
C LYS A 16 -5.65 17.16 25.35
N GLU A 17 -5.58 17.16 26.67
CA GLU A 17 -5.36 15.97 27.48
C GLU A 17 -6.55 14.98 27.36
N ILE A 18 -7.78 15.49 27.25
CA ILE A 18 -8.95 14.66 26.97
C ILE A 18 -8.93 14.09 25.54
N ALA A 19 -8.53 14.89 24.55
CA ALA A 19 -8.39 14.40 23.18
C ALA A 19 -7.33 13.29 23.09
N GLU A 20 -6.20 13.46 23.79
CA GLU A 20 -5.16 12.43 23.93
C GLU A 20 -5.69 11.19 24.64
N LEU A 21 -6.45 11.33 25.74
CA LEU A 21 -7.10 10.24 26.46
C LEU A 21 -8.04 9.42 25.55
N LEU A 22 -8.74 10.10 24.65
CA LEU A 22 -9.65 9.50 23.67
C LEU A 22 -8.95 9.07 22.38
N GLY A 23 -7.65 9.34 22.24
CA GLY A 23 -6.85 9.02 21.07
C GLY A 23 -7.25 9.75 19.79
N MET A 24 -7.78 10.98 19.89
CA MET A 24 -8.26 11.81 18.77
C MET A 24 -7.67 13.24 18.81
N SER A 25 -7.98 14.08 17.82
CA SER A 25 -7.59 15.50 17.84
C SER A 25 -8.51 16.34 18.73
N THR A 26 -8.08 17.55 19.11
CA THR A 26 -8.91 18.51 19.86
C THR A 26 -10.14 18.95 19.09
N ALA A 27 -10.06 19.04 17.76
CA ALA A 27 -11.21 19.25 16.87
C ALA A 27 -12.18 18.05 16.92
N GLY A 28 -11.64 16.83 16.86
CA GLY A 28 -12.40 15.59 17.03
C GLY A 28 -13.17 15.54 18.36
N LEU A 29 -12.54 15.98 19.45
CA LEU A 29 -13.20 16.12 20.75
C LEU A 29 -14.36 17.14 20.71
N SER A 30 -14.18 18.29 20.05
CA SER A 30 -15.24 19.29 19.92
C SER A 30 -16.47 18.74 19.17
N ASN A 31 -16.23 17.99 18.11
CA ASN A 31 -17.29 17.35 17.32
C ASN A 31 -17.96 16.22 18.09
N LEU A 32 -17.18 15.41 18.82
CA LEU A 32 -17.68 14.33 19.67
C LEU A 32 -18.71 14.85 20.69
N ARG A 33 -18.39 15.98 21.33
CA ARG A 33 -19.26 16.67 22.29
C ARG A 33 -20.56 17.19 21.70
N THR A 34 -20.61 17.38 20.38
CA THR A 34 -21.82 17.83 19.68
C THR A 34 -22.72 16.66 19.28
N ARG A 35 -22.15 15.45 19.18
CA ARG A 35 -22.86 14.23 18.72
C ARG A 35 -23.44 13.41 19.86
N TYR A 36 -22.72 13.38 20.97
CA TYR A 36 -23.10 12.64 22.15
C TYR A 36 -23.62 13.64 23.17
N ASP A 37 -24.94 13.78 23.23
CA ASP A 37 -25.63 14.64 24.21
C ASP A 37 -25.35 14.18 25.65
N ASP A 38 -24.89 12.95 25.82
CA ASP A 38 -24.47 12.37 27.09
C ASP A 38 -22.96 12.47 27.35
N PHE A 39 -22.19 13.11 26.46
CA PHE A 39 -20.76 13.36 26.70
C PHE A 39 -20.61 14.33 27.88
N PRO A 40 -19.64 14.09 28.79
CA PRO A 40 -19.46 14.92 29.97
C PRO A 40 -19.32 16.42 29.66
N GLU A 41 -20.18 17.23 30.28
CA GLU A 41 -20.08 18.68 30.21
C GLU A 41 -18.80 19.17 30.92
N PRO A 42 -18.12 20.21 30.40
CA PRO A 42 -16.93 20.72 31.05
C PRO A 42 -17.27 21.39 32.38
N ILE A 43 -16.53 21.02 33.44
CA ILE A 43 -16.61 21.60 34.79
C ILE A 43 -16.46 23.13 34.72
N LYS A 44 -15.60 23.63 33.81
CA LYS A 44 -15.40 25.06 33.59
C LYS A 44 -15.01 25.35 32.15
N LYS A 45 -15.67 26.33 31.53
CA LYS A 45 -15.24 26.91 30.25
C LYS A 45 -14.32 28.10 30.55
N LEU A 46 -13.01 27.89 30.50
CA LEU A 46 -12.05 29.01 30.56
C LEU A 46 -12.01 29.73 29.21
N THR A 47 -11.51 30.96 29.19
CA THR A 47 -11.43 31.83 28.00
C THR A 47 -10.63 31.23 26.83
N ALA A 48 -9.80 30.20 27.09
CA ALA A 48 -8.98 29.52 26.09
C ALA A 48 -9.33 28.03 25.87
N THR A 49 -9.79 27.29 26.89
CA THR A 49 -10.01 25.83 26.79
C THR A 49 -11.04 25.31 27.82
N PRO A 50 -11.97 24.40 27.45
CA PRO A 50 -12.83 23.72 28.42
C PRO A 50 -12.05 22.72 29.28
N LEU A 51 -12.43 22.61 30.56
CA LEU A 51 -11.87 21.68 31.55
C LEU A 51 -12.89 20.59 31.89
N PHE A 52 -12.46 19.33 31.95
CA PHE A 52 -13.32 18.16 32.16
C PHE A 52 -12.88 17.36 33.38
N HIS A 53 -13.83 16.64 34.00
CA HIS A 53 -13.52 15.65 35.02
C HIS A 53 -13.04 14.36 34.35
N ILE A 54 -11.80 13.94 34.61
CA ILE A 54 -11.21 12.78 33.94
C ILE A 54 -12.04 11.52 34.18
N SER A 55 -12.53 11.31 35.41
CA SER A 55 -13.31 10.11 35.74
C SER A 55 -14.69 10.04 35.08
N GLU A 56 -15.30 11.18 34.75
CA GLU A 56 -16.57 11.23 34.02
C GLU A 56 -16.34 10.87 32.55
N VAL A 57 -15.26 11.39 31.96
CA VAL A 57 -14.84 11.02 30.60
C VAL A 57 -14.46 9.54 30.53
N GLU A 58 -13.70 9.02 31.49
CA GLU A 58 -13.37 7.59 31.56
C GLU A 58 -14.62 6.72 31.74
N SER A 59 -15.60 7.15 32.55
CA SER A 59 -16.86 6.42 32.71
C SER A 59 -17.72 6.47 31.44
N TRP A 60 -17.74 7.62 30.76
CA TRP A 60 -18.37 7.74 29.44
C TRP A 60 -17.69 6.83 28.42
N MET A 61 -16.36 6.78 28.39
CA MET A 61 -15.58 5.85 27.57
C MET A 61 -15.94 4.40 27.86
N ARG A 62 -16.17 4.05 29.14
CA ARG A 62 -16.54 2.71 29.60
C ARG A 62 -17.88 2.28 29.01
N VAL A 63 -18.88 3.14 29.12
CA VAL A 63 -20.23 2.93 28.57
C VAL A 63 -20.18 2.83 27.05
N HIS A 64 -19.39 3.67 26.40
CA HIS A 64 -19.28 3.72 24.94
C HIS A 64 -18.28 2.73 24.34
N GLY A 65 -17.65 1.86 25.16
CA GLY A 65 -16.71 0.85 24.68
C GLY A 65 -15.36 1.40 24.19
N ARG A 66 -15.02 2.63 24.60
CA ARG A 66 -13.79 3.36 24.23
C ARG A 66 -12.69 3.25 25.28
N GLU A 67 -12.91 2.52 26.36
CA GLU A 67 -11.86 2.18 27.33
C GLU A 67 -10.76 1.30 26.74
N GLY A 68 -9.53 1.51 27.17
CA GLY A 68 -8.41 0.61 26.84
C GLY A 68 -7.62 0.99 25.59
N VAL A 69 -7.99 2.06 24.87
CA VAL A 69 -7.10 2.65 23.84
C VAL A 69 -5.96 3.47 24.50
N ARG A 70 -5.52 3.05 25.68
CA ARG A 70 -4.40 3.60 26.46
C ARG A 70 -3.11 2.87 26.09
N ARG A 71 -2.80 2.78 24.81
CA ARG A 71 -1.45 2.47 24.36
C ARG A 71 -1.18 3.35 23.16
N SER A 72 0.01 3.96 23.17
CA SER A 72 0.66 4.38 21.94
C SER A 72 0.41 3.27 20.94
N LEU A 73 -0.34 3.59 19.88
CA LEU A 73 -0.39 2.79 18.68
C LEU A 73 1.00 2.20 18.48
N PRO A 74 1.16 0.86 18.32
CA PRO A 74 2.46 0.25 18.15
C PRO A 74 3.22 1.10 17.15
N ASN A 75 4.33 1.71 17.60
CA ASN A 75 5.19 2.52 16.75
C ASN A 75 5.94 1.51 15.87
N PRO A 76 5.57 1.32 14.60
CA PRO A 76 6.41 0.53 13.73
C PRO A 76 7.68 1.35 13.56
N LYS A 77 8.73 0.95 14.27
CA LYS A 77 10.05 1.12 13.71
C LYS A 77 10.00 0.42 12.35
N SER A 78 9.96 1.17 11.25
CA SER A 78 10.33 0.81 9.87
C SER A 78 10.51 -0.71 9.61
N GLY A 79 9.49 -1.51 9.90
CA GLY A 79 9.60 -2.96 9.90
C GLY A 79 9.49 -3.47 8.47
N ARG A 80 10.11 -4.60 8.17
CA ARG A 80 9.96 -5.29 6.90
C ARG A 80 8.54 -5.82 6.78
N TYR A 81 7.86 -5.49 5.69
CA TYR A 81 6.48 -5.91 5.46
C TYR A 81 6.28 -6.37 4.02
N LYS A 82 5.15 -7.04 3.82
CA LYS A 82 4.61 -7.43 2.51
C LYS A 82 3.13 -7.12 2.45
N VAL A 83 2.65 -6.79 1.25
CA VAL A 83 1.26 -6.41 0.99
C VAL A 83 0.54 -7.50 0.21
N LEU A 84 -0.59 -7.97 0.74
CA LEU A 84 -1.52 -8.85 0.06
C LEU A 84 -2.77 -8.05 -0.31
N ALA A 85 -3.19 -8.11 -1.58
CA ALA A 85 -4.47 -7.54 -2.01
C ALA A 85 -5.49 -8.66 -2.25
N VAL A 86 -6.65 -8.59 -1.60
CA VAL A 86 -7.72 -9.59 -1.76
C VAL A 86 -8.82 -9.03 -2.66
N CYS A 87 -8.88 -9.55 -3.88
CA CYS A 87 -9.83 -9.15 -4.91
C CYS A 87 -10.89 -10.23 -5.11
N GLY A 88 -12.15 -9.84 -5.32
CA GLY A 88 -13.22 -10.79 -5.62
C GLY A 88 -14.61 -10.19 -5.45
N ARG A 89 -15.59 -10.81 -6.10
CA ARG A 89 -17.01 -10.39 -6.05
C ARG A 89 -17.55 -10.33 -4.60
N PRO A 90 -18.65 -9.62 -4.33
CA PRO A 90 -19.34 -9.75 -3.05
C PRO A 90 -19.65 -11.22 -2.71
N ARG A 91 -19.66 -11.55 -1.42
CA ARG A 91 -20.12 -12.86 -0.90
C ARG A 91 -19.29 -14.10 -1.30
N VAL A 92 -18.10 -13.91 -1.87
CA VAL A 92 -17.16 -15.02 -2.17
C VAL A 92 -16.38 -15.51 -0.94
N GLY A 93 -16.50 -14.84 0.22
CA GLY A 93 -15.85 -15.25 1.47
C GLY A 93 -14.49 -14.59 1.75
N LYS A 94 -14.23 -13.39 1.22
CA LYS A 94 -12.96 -12.66 1.42
C LYS A 94 -12.62 -12.47 2.90
N SER A 95 -13.57 -11.98 3.69
CA SER A 95 -13.36 -11.72 5.13
C SER A 95 -13.08 -13.00 5.92
N PHE A 96 -13.60 -14.16 5.49
CA PHE A 96 -13.24 -15.47 6.06
C PHE A 96 -11.77 -15.80 5.80
N LEU A 97 -11.26 -15.55 4.59
CA LEU A 97 -9.86 -15.79 4.27
C LEU A 97 -8.93 -14.89 5.09
N ILE A 98 -9.26 -13.60 5.20
CA ILE A 98 -8.47 -12.62 5.95
C ILE A 98 -8.44 -12.94 7.45
N SER A 99 -9.55 -13.45 8.00
CA SER A 99 -9.64 -13.80 9.42
C SER A 99 -8.56 -14.79 9.88
N MET A 100 -8.08 -15.68 8.99
CA MET A 100 -7.05 -16.67 9.32
C MET A 100 -5.72 -16.06 9.74
N PHE A 101 -5.47 -14.79 9.38
CA PHE A 101 -4.24 -14.09 9.75
C PHE A 101 -4.34 -13.43 11.13
N SER A 102 -5.55 -13.21 11.64
CA SER A 102 -5.81 -12.60 12.94
C SER A 102 -5.74 -13.64 14.07
N SER A 103 -5.13 -13.28 15.20
CA SER A 103 -5.03 -14.15 16.38
C SER A 103 -6.40 -14.59 16.90
N ASP A 104 -7.37 -13.68 16.92
CA ASP A 104 -8.79 -13.98 17.16
C ASP A 104 -9.52 -14.16 15.82
N THR A 105 -9.27 -15.30 15.18
CA THR A 105 -9.88 -15.66 13.89
C THR A 105 -11.40 -15.68 13.97
N TYR A 106 -11.96 -16.27 15.03
CA TYR A 106 -13.42 -16.47 15.14
C TYR A 106 -14.14 -15.19 15.54
N GLY A 107 -13.58 -14.40 16.46
CA GLY A 107 -14.11 -13.09 16.80
C GLY A 107 -14.17 -12.16 15.59
N TYR A 108 -13.11 -12.16 14.78
CA TYR A 108 -13.08 -11.43 13.52
C TYR A 108 -14.15 -11.93 12.54
N ARG A 109 -14.29 -13.26 12.36
CA ARG A 109 -15.36 -13.85 11.51
C ARG A 109 -16.73 -13.40 11.96
N THR A 110 -17.03 -13.48 13.26
CA THR A 110 -18.34 -13.07 13.82
C THR A 110 -18.62 -11.59 13.61
N ALA A 111 -17.62 -10.73 13.77
CA ALA A 111 -17.78 -9.29 13.53
C ALA A 111 -17.98 -8.97 12.04
N CYS A 112 -17.29 -9.71 11.15
CA CYS A 112 -17.24 -9.42 9.72
C CYS A 112 -18.19 -10.23 8.83
N SER A 113 -18.91 -11.20 9.40
CA SER A 113 -19.74 -12.14 8.65
C SER A 113 -21.12 -12.24 9.28
N ARG A 114 -22.05 -11.38 8.84
CA ARG A 114 -23.49 -11.50 9.13
C ARG A 114 -24.21 -11.93 7.86
N GLU A 115 -25.18 -12.84 7.99
CA GLU A 115 -25.89 -13.41 6.84
C GLU A 115 -26.53 -12.32 5.96
N GLY A 116 -26.12 -12.25 4.70
CA GLY A 116 -26.81 -11.47 3.66
C GLY A 116 -26.42 -10.00 3.50
N ASP A 117 -25.70 -9.41 4.45
CA ASP A 117 -25.30 -8.00 4.41
C ASP A 117 -23.94 -7.78 3.72
N ASP A 118 -23.86 -6.74 2.89
CA ASP A 118 -22.59 -6.27 2.31
C ASP A 118 -21.79 -5.57 3.40
N PHE A 119 -21.00 -6.37 4.12
CA PHE A 119 -20.24 -5.95 5.29
C PHE A 119 -19.19 -4.87 4.99
N THR A 120 -18.48 -5.01 3.87
CA THR A 120 -17.38 -4.11 3.47
C THR A 120 -17.91 -2.96 2.60
N GLN A 121 -18.34 -1.86 3.23
CA GLN A 121 -18.84 -0.67 2.50
C GLN A 121 -17.75 0.32 2.08
N CYS A 122 -16.56 0.21 2.68
CA CYS A 122 -15.34 0.92 2.31
C CYS A 122 -14.14 -0.04 2.34
N GLU A 123 -12.98 0.41 1.89
CA GLU A 123 -11.74 -0.37 1.96
C GLU A 123 -11.38 -0.71 3.42
N VAL A 124 -10.88 -1.93 3.67
CA VAL A 124 -10.41 -2.36 4.99
C VAL A 124 -8.98 -2.87 4.87
N GLN A 125 -8.04 -2.16 5.50
CA GLN A 125 -6.64 -2.53 5.56
C GLN A 125 -6.35 -3.25 6.87
N ASN A 126 -5.98 -4.53 6.82
CA ASN A 126 -5.64 -5.33 7.98
C ASN A 126 -4.12 -5.37 8.14
N VAL A 127 -3.61 -4.74 9.19
CA VAL A 127 -2.20 -4.74 9.58
C VAL A 127 -2.00 -5.84 10.63
N ILE A 128 -1.45 -6.97 10.17
CA ILE A 128 -1.22 -8.17 10.99
C ILE A 128 0.19 -8.14 11.53
N TRP A 129 0.34 -8.13 12.86
CA TRP A 129 1.63 -7.88 13.48
C TRP A 129 2.04 -8.98 14.45
N GLU A 130 3.29 -9.44 14.35
CA GLU A 130 3.80 -10.51 15.21
C GLU A 130 3.86 -10.12 16.70
N SER A 131 4.30 -8.90 17.01
CA SER A 131 4.60 -8.42 18.37
C SER A 131 3.55 -7.49 18.98
N LEU A 132 2.35 -7.43 18.39
CA LEU A 132 1.26 -6.61 18.93
C LEU A 132 0.53 -7.35 20.06
N ASP A 133 0.46 -6.71 21.22
CA ASP A 133 -0.23 -7.27 22.39
C ASP A 133 -1.76 -7.22 22.27
N GLU A 134 -2.29 -6.05 21.90
CA GLU A 134 -3.74 -5.79 21.82
C GLU A 134 -4.09 -5.13 20.48
N GLY A 135 -5.10 -5.69 19.82
CA GLY A 135 -5.57 -5.18 18.53
C GLY A 135 -6.59 -4.06 18.66
N PHE A 136 -6.62 -3.18 17.67
CA PHE A 136 -7.63 -2.12 17.55
C PHE A 136 -7.91 -1.77 16.07
N ALA A 137 -9.06 -1.16 15.81
CA ALA A 137 -9.46 -0.60 14.52
C ALA A 137 -9.46 0.93 14.58
N VAL A 138 -9.22 1.57 13.44
CA VAL A 138 -9.28 3.01 13.23
C VAL A 138 -10.07 3.29 11.95
N PHE A 139 -11.02 4.22 11.99
CA PHE A 139 -11.68 4.72 10.80
C PHE A 139 -11.01 6.02 10.34
N HIS A 140 -10.65 6.08 9.07
CA HIS A 140 -10.02 7.22 8.44
C HIS A 140 -11.00 7.83 7.43
N SER A 141 -11.13 9.15 7.50
CA SER A 141 -12.10 9.91 6.71
C SER A 141 -11.57 11.29 6.37
N THR A 142 -11.84 11.79 5.17
CA THR A 142 -11.65 13.22 4.83
C THR A 142 -12.64 14.12 5.58
N ASP A 143 -13.76 13.56 6.03
CA ASP A 143 -14.68 14.23 6.95
C ASP A 143 -14.12 14.11 8.38
N GLU A 144 -13.68 15.25 8.91
CA GLU A 144 -13.10 15.37 10.25
C GLU A 144 -14.00 14.85 11.38
N THR A 145 -15.30 14.71 11.15
CA THR A 145 -16.24 14.34 12.19
C THR A 145 -16.12 12.88 12.64
N MET A 146 -15.86 11.96 11.70
CA MET A 146 -15.68 10.53 11.97
C MET A 146 -14.20 10.11 11.92
N ASN A 147 -13.33 10.97 11.38
CA ASN A 147 -11.92 10.66 11.23
C ASN A 147 -11.22 10.36 12.56
N GLY A 148 -10.45 9.27 12.59
CA GLY A 148 -9.72 8.83 13.77
C GLY A 148 -10.57 8.13 14.83
N MET A 149 -11.83 7.77 14.55
CA MET A 149 -12.63 6.93 15.43
C MET A 149 -11.90 5.59 15.66
N LYS A 150 -11.82 5.13 16.93
CA LYS A 150 -11.09 3.91 17.31
C LYS A 150 -11.97 2.91 18.06
N SER A 151 -11.65 1.64 17.91
CA SER A 151 -12.27 0.57 18.70
C SER A 151 -11.27 -0.56 18.98
N PRO A 152 -11.21 -1.13 20.19
CA PRO A 152 -10.52 -2.40 20.41
C PRO A 152 -11.11 -3.54 19.56
N LEU A 153 -10.31 -4.57 19.25
CA LEU A 153 -10.73 -5.73 18.45
C LEU A 153 -11.42 -6.85 19.25
N THR A 154 -12.15 -6.53 20.32
CA THR A 154 -13.05 -7.54 20.89
C THR A 154 -14.26 -7.72 19.96
N PRO A 155 -14.83 -8.93 19.84
CA PRO A 155 -15.90 -9.20 18.87
C PRO A 155 -17.06 -8.20 18.98
N GLU A 156 -17.52 -7.92 20.20
CA GLU A 156 -18.65 -7.03 20.46
C GLU A 156 -18.34 -5.57 20.10
N ARG A 157 -17.12 -5.11 20.39
CA ARG A 157 -16.70 -3.72 20.15
C ARG A 157 -16.43 -3.48 18.67
N LEU A 158 -15.71 -4.40 18.02
CA LEU A 158 -15.46 -4.36 16.59
C LEU A 158 -16.78 -4.34 15.82
N THR A 159 -17.72 -5.22 16.17
CA THR A 159 -19.07 -5.23 15.58
C THR A 159 -19.77 -3.88 15.69
N ARG A 160 -19.78 -3.27 16.89
CA ARG A 160 -20.39 -1.95 17.09
C ARG A 160 -19.72 -0.86 16.26
N PHE A 161 -18.39 -0.85 16.23
CA PHE A 161 -17.61 0.09 15.42
C PHE A 161 -17.95 -0.03 13.93
N LEU A 162 -18.06 -1.25 13.43
CA LEU A 162 -18.42 -1.51 12.03
C LEU A 162 -19.86 -1.07 11.73
N ASP A 163 -20.80 -1.33 12.64
CA ASP A 163 -22.18 -0.86 12.52
C ASP A 163 -22.25 0.68 12.47
N GLU A 164 -21.49 1.38 13.31
CA GLU A 164 -21.39 2.85 13.32
C GLU A 164 -20.81 3.40 12.00
N VAL A 165 -19.70 2.83 11.51
CA VAL A 165 -19.09 3.24 10.24
C VAL A 165 -20.03 2.97 9.07
N ASN A 166 -20.68 1.79 9.02
CA ASN A 166 -21.61 1.44 7.95
C ASN A 166 -22.90 2.28 7.96
N ASN A 167 -23.35 2.76 9.12
CA ASN A 167 -24.46 3.72 9.20
C ASN A 167 -24.03 5.06 8.59
N TYR A 168 -22.86 5.58 9.00
CA TYR A 168 -22.30 6.82 8.47
C TYR A 168 -22.10 6.76 6.94
N LEU A 169 -21.48 5.70 6.43
CA LEU A 169 -21.26 5.55 4.99
C LEU A 169 -22.57 5.48 4.20
N ARG A 170 -23.62 4.89 4.76
CA ARG A 170 -24.97 4.91 4.14
C ARG A 170 -25.55 6.33 4.08
N GLU A 171 -25.38 7.13 5.12
CA GLU A 171 -25.80 8.54 5.12
C GLU A 171 -25.02 9.35 4.08
N CYS A 172 -23.69 9.16 3.99
CA CYS A 172 -22.87 9.78 2.95
C CYS A 172 -23.41 9.43 1.54
N ARG A 173 -23.77 8.17 1.28
CA ARG A 173 -24.33 7.76 -0.01
C ARG A 173 -25.66 8.41 -0.32
N GLN A 174 -26.54 8.52 0.68
CA GLN A 174 -27.82 9.23 0.54
C GLN A 174 -27.61 10.71 0.23
N ASN A 175 -26.52 11.30 0.73
CA ASN A 175 -26.14 12.69 0.50
C ASN A 175 -25.28 12.89 -0.77
N GLY A 176 -25.19 11.88 -1.65
CA GLY A 176 -24.56 12.00 -2.96
C GLY A 176 -23.14 11.45 -3.08
N TRP A 177 -22.57 10.84 -2.03
CA TRP A 177 -21.31 10.10 -2.16
C TRP A 177 -21.53 8.82 -2.96
N ASN A 178 -20.80 8.66 -4.07
CA ASN A 178 -20.96 7.52 -4.99
C ASN A 178 -20.00 6.36 -4.71
N GLY A 179 -19.20 6.42 -3.64
CA GLY A 179 -18.21 5.37 -3.34
C GLY A 179 -16.87 5.53 -4.06
N GLU A 180 -16.71 6.53 -4.93
CA GLU A 180 -15.49 6.71 -5.73
C GLU A 180 -14.41 7.50 -4.96
N LYS A 181 -13.15 7.22 -5.29
CA LYS A 181 -11.99 7.98 -4.80
C LYS A 181 -12.02 9.39 -5.41
N GLY A 182 -12.53 10.35 -4.64
CA GLY A 182 -12.65 11.77 -5.00
C GLY A 182 -12.48 12.67 -3.77
N GLU A 183 -13.28 13.72 -3.64
CA GLU A 183 -13.24 14.66 -2.49
C GLU A 183 -13.52 14.01 -1.13
N HIS A 184 -14.14 12.81 -1.12
CA HIS A 184 -14.48 12.06 0.08
C HIS A 184 -13.78 10.69 0.12
N TYR A 185 -12.78 10.55 1.00
CA TYR A 185 -11.97 9.35 1.15
C TYR A 185 -12.25 8.68 2.50
N HIS A 186 -12.67 7.41 2.48
CA HIS A 186 -13.04 6.64 3.67
C HIS A 186 -12.44 5.24 3.64
N TYR A 187 -11.75 4.83 4.71
CA TYR A 187 -11.27 3.46 4.88
C TYR A 187 -11.12 3.08 6.36
N ILE A 188 -11.10 1.79 6.64
CA ILE A 188 -10.84 1.25 7.98
C ILE A 188 -9.45 0.64 7.99
N GLU A 189 -8.70 0.88 9.05
CA GLU A 189 -7.43 0.22 9.33
C GLU A 189 -7.59 -0.64 10.59
N ILE A 190 -7.32 -1.94 10.49
CA ILE A 190 -7.44 -2.92 11.57
C ILE A 190 -6.04 -3.43 11.93
N PHE A 191 -5.58 -3.12 13.13
CA PHE A 191 -4.33 -3.63 13.68
C PHE A 191 -4.62 -4.88 14.50
N SER A 192 -4.21 -6.04 14.02
CA SER A 192 -4.46 -7.31 14.69
C SER A 192 -3.17 -8.04 15.07
N PRO A 193 -3.08 -8.63 16.28
CA PRO A 193 -2.04 -9.59 16.59
C PRO A 193 -2.09 -10.78 15.62
N ALA A 194 -0.93 -11.28 15.23
CA ALA A 194 -0.83 -12.38 14.28
C ALA A 194 -1.32 -13.73 14.84
N SER A 195 -2.02 -14.49 14.00
CA SER A 195 -2.27 -15.92 14.22
C SER A 195 -0.97 -16.75 14.07
N GLU A 196 -0.97 -18.01 14.51
CA GLU A 196 0.16 -18.92 14.25
C GLU A 196 0.43 -19.12 12.75
N PHE A 197 -0.64 -19.13 11.93
CA PHE A 197 -0.52 -19.20 10.48
C PHE A 197 0.24 -17.99 9.92
N ALA A 198 -0.13 -16.77 10.34
CA ALA A 198 0.55 -15.55 9.93
C ALA A 198 1.98 -15.47 10.48
N ARG A 199 2.21 -15.85 11.74
CA ARG A 199 3.56 -15.90 12.36
C ARG A 199 4.51 -16.79 11.58
N ARG A 200 4.05 -17.97 11.14
CA ARG A 200 4.88 -18.87 10.32
C ARG A 200 5.32 -18.19 9.03
N ILE A 201 4.39 -17.57 8.30
CA ILE A 201 4.70 -16.84 7.06
C ILE A 201 5.69 -15.70 7.34
N MET A 202 5.43 -14.89 8.35
CA MET A 202 6.27 -13.74 8.67
C MET A 202 7.70 -14.17 9.05
N ARG A 203 7.85 -15.16 9.94
CA ARG A 203 9.17 -15.68 10.33
C ARG A 203 9.95 -16.27 9.15
N THR A 204 9.31 -17.08 8.32
CA THR A 204 9.93 -17.67 7.12
C THR A 204 10.45 -16.61 6.15
N ASN A 205 9.78 -15.46 6.09
CA ASN A 205 10.14 -14.36 5.19
C ASN A 205 10.85 -13.20 5.89
N SER A 206 11.20 -13.36 7.17
CA SER A 206 11.82 -12.32 8.00
C SER A 206 11.04 -10.98 7.99
N LEU A 207 9.71 -11.05 8.09
CA LEU A 207 8.83 -9.90 8.11
C LEU A 207 8.42 -9.55 9.54
N ASP A 208 8.24 -8.28 9.82
CA ASP A 208 7.75 -7.76 11.10
C ASP A 208 6.20 -7.71 11.12
N TYR A 209 5.58 -7.46 9.97
CA TYR A 209 4.12 -7.42 9.80
C TYR A 209 3.68 -7.70 8.36
N LEU A 210 2.40 -8.00 8.18
CA LEU A 210 1.72 -8.12 6.89
C LEU A 210 0.64 -7.05 6.77
N ILE A 211 0.46 -6.52 5.56
CA ILE A 211 -0.68 -5.65 5.23
C ILE A 211 -1.59 -6.45 4.30
N ILE A 212 -2.85 -6.63 4.68
CA ILE A 212 -3.86 -7.33 3.88
C ILE A 212 -5.00 -6.39 3.57
N THR A 213 -5.14 -6.01 2.31
CA THR A 213 -6.17 -5.06 1.86
C THR A 213 -7.40 -5.83 1.39
N ASP A 214 -8.51 -5.70 2.13
CA ASP A 214 -9.83 -6.17 1.74
C ASP A 214 -10.56 -5.11 0.93
N THR A 215 -11.14 -5.55 -0.17
CA THR A 215 -11.79 -4.68 -1.15
C THR A 215 -13.30 -4.86 -1.08
N PRO A 216 -14.10 -3.78 -1.11
CA PRO A 216 -15.54 -3.91 -1.33
C PRO A 216 -15.81 -4.80 -2.54
N GLY A 217 -16.82 -5.66 -2.46
CA GLY A 217 -17.18 -6.49 -3.61
C GLY A 217 -17.64 -5.60 -4.76
N VAL A 218 -16.86 -5.52 -5.83
CA VAL A 218 -17.09 -4.56 -6.92
C VAL A 218 -18.16 -5.09 -7.87
N ALA A 219 -19.33 -4.46 -7.86
CA ALA A 219 -20.23 -4.44 -9.00
C ALA A 219 -19.79 -3.27 -9.90
N GLU A 220 -19.18 -3.60 -11.03
CA GLU A 220 -19.03 -2.76 -12.23
C GLU A 220 -18.06 -1.56 -12.22
N ASN A 221 -17.76 -0.88 -11.09
CA ASN A 221 -16.80 0.24 -11.09
C ASN A 221 -15.60 0.01 -10.16
N TYR A 222 -14.45 -0.31 -10.76
CA TYR A 222 -13.16 -0.49 -10.09
C TYR A 222 -12.60 0.85 -9.60
N GLY A 223 -13.13 1.36 -8.49
CA GLY A 223 -12.45 2.37 -7.68
C GLY A 223 -11.17 1.75 -7.13
N VAL A 224 -10.02 2.30 -7.52
CA VAL A 224 -8.70 1.74 -7.24
C VAL A 224 -8.50 1.51 -5.76
N VAL A 225 -8.42 0.26 -5.35
CA VAL A 225 -7.72 -0.18 -4.15
C VAL A 225 -6.22 -0.09 -4.45
N PRO A 226 -5.32 0.20 -3.48
CA PRO A 226 -3.87 0.22 -3.69
C PRO A 226 -3.31 -1.18 -3.99
N VAL A 227 -3.72 -1.78 -5.10
CA VAL A 227 -3.22 -3.05 -5.65
C VAL A 227 -1.87 -2.83 -6.33
N GLU A 228 -1.55 -1.59 -6.71
CA GLU A 228 -0.27 -1.22 -7.28
C GLU A 228 0.89 -1.53 -6.34
N LYS A 229 0.68 -1.43 -5.02
CA LYS A 229 1.71 -1.74 -4.01
C LYS A 229 1.68 -3.20 -3.54
N ALA A 230 0.78 -4.04 -4.06
CA ALA A 230 0.66 -5.42 -3.63
C ALA A 230 1.88 -6.25 -4.06
N ASP A 231 2.45 -7.04 -3.15
CA ASP A 231 3.44 -8.07 -3.47
C ASP A 231 2.77 -9.34 -4.02
N LEU A 232 1.58 -9.66 -3.48
CA LEU A 232 0.75 -10.79 -3.90
C LEU A 232 -0.71 -10.35 -4.05
N VAL A 233 -1.30 -10.66 -5.19
CA VAL A 233 -2.73 -10.42 -5.45
C VAL A 233 -3.49 -11.74 -5.43
N LEU A 234 -4.51 -11.80 -4.58
CA LEU A 234 -5.37 -12.96 -4.38
C LEU A 234 -6.71 -12.72 -5.08
N PHE A 235 -7.03 -13.55 -6.06
CA PHE A 235 -8.31 -13.50 -6.78
C PHE A 235 -9.25 -14.57 -6.24
N VAL A 236 -10.23 -14.16 -5.43
CA VAL A 236 -11.23 -15.05 -4.85
C VAL A 236 -12.42 -15.19 -5.79
N LEU A 237 -12.60 -16.40 -6.29
CA LEU A 237 -13.59 -16.77 -7.29
C LEU A 237 -14.54 -17.83 -6.73
N ALA A 238 -15.76 -17.85 -7.23
CA ALA A 238 -16.78 -18.84 -6.90
C ALA A 238 -17.55 -19.24 -8.15
N ASP A 239 -18.08 -20.46 -8.16
CA ASP A 239 -18.91 -20.98 -9.23
C ASP A 239 -20.22 -20.16 -9.33
N SER A 240 -20.27 -19.25 -10.30
CA SER A 240 -21.45 -18.42 -10.61
C SER A 240 -21.65 -18.40 -12.13
N GLY A 241 -22.90 -18.32 -12.58
CA GLY A 241 -23.34 -18.55 -13.97
C GLY A 241 -22.36 -18.13 -15.07
N MET A 242 -22.12 -19.07 -16.00
CA MET A 242 -20.94 -19.19 -16.88
C MET A 242 -20.64 -18.03 -17.85
N ALA A 243 -21.59 -17.17 -18.21
CA ALA A 243 -21.37 -16.18 -19.30
C ALA A 243 -20.99 -14.77 -18.79
N GLU A 244 -21.72 -14.25 -17.79
CA GLU A 244 -21.45 -12.94 -17.19
C GLU A 244 -20.19 -12.98 -16.31
N ALA A 245 -19.95 -14.10 -15.63
CA ALA A 245 -18.74 -14.29 -14.82
C ALA A 245 -17.46 -14.22 -15.66
N ASN A 246 -17.46 -14.76 -16.88
CA ASN A 246 -16.30 -14.72 -17.77
C ASN A 246 -15.99 -13.30 -18.27
N LYS A 247 -17.00 -12.54 -18.70
CA LYS A 247 -16.80 -11.15 -19.15
C LYS A 247 -16.33 -10.24 -18.01
N SER A 248 -16.93 -10.37 -16.83
CA SER A 248 -16.52 -9.61 -15.64
C SER A 248 -15.10 -9.95 -15.20
N PHE A 249 -14.72 -11.23 -15.28
CA PHE A 249 -13.37 -11.68 -14.93
C PHE A 249 -12.30 -11.20 -15.91
N VAL A 250 -12.56 -11.24 -17.22
CA VAL A 250 -11.62 -10.70 -18.21
C VAL A 250 -11.43 -9.20 -18.02
N THR A 251 -12.53 -8.46 -17.84
CA THR A 251 -12.48 -7.02 -17.56
C THR A 251 -11.66 -6.70 -16.30
N LEU A 252 -11.83 -7.51 -15.24
CA LEU A 252 -11.05 -7.41 -14.00
C LEU A 252 -9.55 -7.60 -14.28
N VAL A 253 -9.19 -8.69 -14.96
CA VAL A 253 -7.78 -9.01 -15.23
C VAL A 253 -7.13 -7.97 -16.14
N GLU A 254 -7.83 -7.51 -17.18
CA GLU A 254 -7.33 -6.46 -18.08
C GLU A 254 -7.13 -5.12 -17.34
N ALA A 255 -8.05 -4.75 -16.45
CA ALA A 255 -7.91 -3.53 -15.64
C ALA A 255 -6.76 -3.63 -14.62
N MET A 256 -6.51 -4.85 -14.10
CA MET A 256 -5.51 -5.10 -13.05
C MET A 256 -4.12 -5.36 -13.62
N ALA A 257 -4.00 -5.96 -14.80
CA ALA A 257 -2.73 -6.37 -15.40
C ALA A 257 -1.65 -5.26 -15.37
N PRO A 258 -1.95 -3.99 -15.72
CA PRO A 258 -0.97 -2.91 -15.61
C PRO A 258 -0.47 -2.65 -14.18
N LEU A 259 -1.34 -2.88 -13.19
CA LEU A 259 -1.07 -2.61 -11.78
C LEU A 259 -0.38 -3.79 -11.09
N VAL A 260 -0.60 -5.02 -11.54
CA VAL A 260 -0.09 -6.25 -10.91
C VAL A 260 1.10 -6.85 -11.65
N ALA A 261 1.63 -6.19 -12.68
CA ALA A 261 2.56 -6.83 -13.59
C ALA A 261 3.89 -7.32 -12.97
N SER A 262 4.32 -6.69 -11.89
CA SER A 262 5.49 -7.10 -11.10
C SER A 262 5.12 -7.84 -9.81
N SER A 263 3.83 -8.11 -9.61
CA SER A 263 3.25 -8.73 -8.42
C SER A 263 2.93 -10.19 -8.76
N LYS A 264 3.11 -11.09 -7.80
CA LYS A 264 2.64 -12.47 -7.98
C LYS A 264 1.11 -12.50 -7.90
N ALA A 265 0.48 -13.40 -8.65
CA ALA A 265 -0.96 -13.59 -8.60
C ALA A 265 -1.29 -15.02 -8.16
N CYS A 266 -2.31 -15.17 -7.31
CA CYS A 266 -2.81 -16.46 -6.89
C CYS A 266 -4.33 -16.46 -6.98
N PHE A 267 -4.89 -17.47 -7.62
CA PHE A 267 -6.33 -17.64 -7.75
C PHE A 267 -6.81 -18.55 -6.63
N LEU A 268 -7.88 -18.16 -5.95
CA LEU A 268 -8.51 -18.95 -4.91
C LEU A 268 -9.92 -19.29 -5.39
N TYR A 269 -10.17 -20.55 -5.70
CA TYR A 269 -11.42 -21.00 -6.29
C TYR A 269 -12.26 -21.74 -5.27
N ARG A 270 -13.40 -21.17 -4.89
CA ARG A 270 -14.34 -21.79 -3.97
C ARG A 270 -15.13 -22.89 -4.66
N THR A 271 -15.05 -24.10 -4.12
CA THR A 271 -15.89 -25.21 -4.53
C THR A 271 -17.03 -25.43 -3.53
N ASN A 272 -18.14 -25.99 -3.99
CA ASN A 272 -19.28 -26.34 -3.12
C ASN A 272 -19.14 -27.74 -2.49
N SER A 273 -17.99 -28.40 -2.68
CA SER A 273 -17.76 -29.75 -2.17
C SER A 273 -17.28 -29.70 -0.73
N SER A 274 -17.78 -30.60 0.11
CA SER A 274 -17.13 -30.90 1.39
C SER A 274 -15.83 -31.64 1.14
N CYS A 275 -14.82 -31.37 1.96
CA CYS A 275 -13.56 -32.11 1.99
C CYS A 275 -13.25 -32.45 3.44
N ASP A 276 -13.15 -33.73 3.74
CA ASP A 276 -12.84 -34.24 5.08
C ASP A 276 -11.46 -34.92 5.14
N ASP A 277 -10.86 -35.27 3.98
CA ASP A 277 -9.52 -35.87 3.87
C ASP A 277 -8.66 -35.32 2.70
N GLU A 278 -7.43 -35.83 2.57
CA GLU A 278 -6.42 -35.39 1.58
C GLU A 278 -6.79 -35.79 0.14
N ASP A 279 -7.48 -36.93 -0.03
CA ASP A 279 -7.90 -37.41 -1.35
C ASP A 279 -9.04 -36.54 -1.88
N GLU A 280 -10.02 -36.22 -1.03
CA GLU A 280 -11.10 -35.27 -1.33
C GLU A 280 -10.56 -33.86 -1.59
N TYR A 281 -9.57 -33.41 -0.81
CA TYR A 281 -8.92 -32.12 -1.05
C TYR A 281 -8.19 -32.11 -2.40
N SER A 282 -7.52 -33.19 -2.77
CA SER A 282 -6.83 -33.32 -4.06
C SER A 282 -7.81 -33.33 -5.23
N GLN A 283 -8.97 -33.97 -5.07
CA GLN A 283 -10.05 -33.92 -6.07
C GLN A 283 -10.62 -32.51 -6.23
N MET A 284 -10.81 -31.78 -5.12
CA MET A 284 -11.23 -30.38 -5.12
C MET A 284 -10.21 -29.49 -5.84
N GLN A 285 -8.91 -29.66 -5.55
CA GLN A 285 -7.84 -28.93 -6.22
C GLN A 285 -7.87 -29.18 -7.74
N GLY A 286 -8.01 -30.43 -8.17
CA GLY A 286 -8.13 -30.75 -9.60
C GLY A 286 -9.40 -30.18 -10.24
N ALA A 287 -10.49 -30.03 -9.48
CA ALA A 287 -11.70 -29.35 -9.97
C ALA A 287 -11.47 -27.85 -10.16
N ALA A 288 -10.78 -27.20 -9.23
CA ALA A 288 -10.37 -25.79 -9.34
C ALA A 288 -9.45 -25.56 -10.56
N GLU A 289 -8.46 -26.42 -10.79
CA GLU A 289 -7.57 -26.35 -11.97
C GLU A 289 -8.34 -26.49 -13.29
N ARG A 290 -9.26 -27.46 -13.37
CA ARG A 290 -10.11 -27.63 -14.56
C ARG A 290 -11.03 -26.43 -14.79
N ALA A 291 -11.55 -25.82 -13.73
CA ALA A 291 -12.36 -24.62 -13.82
C ALA A 291 -11.54 -23.44 -14.32
N MET A 292 -10.34 -23.22 -13.75
CA MET A 292 -9.47 -22.10 -14.11
C MET A 292 -8.85 -22.24 -15.50
N LYS A 293 -8.62 -23.47 -16.00
CA LYS A 293 -8.11 -23.69 -17.36
C LYS A 293 -9.01 -23.09 -18.44
N ARG A 294 -10.32 -23.03 -18.22
CA ARG A 294 -11.28 -22.40 -19.15
C ARG A 294 -11.07 -20.89 -19.30
N PHE A 295 -10.51 -20.24 -18.29
CA PHE A 295 -10.20 -18.81 -18.32
C PHE A 295 -8.89 -18.50 -19.05
N GLU A 296 -7.98 -19.48 -19.19
CA GLU A 296 -6.73 -19.29 -19.94
C GLU A 296 -6.96 -18.98 -21.43
N GLU A 297 -8.03 -19.55 -22.00
CA GLU A 297 -8.44 -19.30 -23.39
C GLU A 297 -8.80 -17.84 -23.63
N CYS A 298 -9.32 -17.16 -22.60
CA CYS A 298 -9.67 -15.73 -22.66
C CYS A 298 -8.45 -14.82 -22.77
N PHE A 299 -7.25 -15.32 -22.44
CA PHE A 299 -5.99 -14.55 -22.45
C PHE A 299 -5.06 -14.92 -23.60
N THR A 300 -5.53 -15.68 -24.59
CA THR A 300 -4.70 -16.15 -25.72
C THR A 300 -4.11 -15.02 -26.56
N GLY A 301 -4.87 -13.95 -26.81
CA GLY A 301 -4.37 -12.76 -27.54
C GLY A 301 -3.29 -11.99 -26.79
N LEU A 302 -3.34 -12.03 -25.46
CA LEU A 302 -2.41 -11.39 -24.54
C LEU A 302 -1.05 -12.13 -24.53
N LYS A 303 -1.06 -13.47 -24.45
CA LYS A 303 0.15 -14.33 -24.38
C LYS A 303 1.20 -14.15 -25.50
N SER A 304 0.89 -13.44 -26.59
CA SER A 304 1.84 -13.09 -27.67
C SER A 304 2.86 -12.00 -27.29
N ARG A 305 2.59 -11.23 -26.24
CA ARG A 305 3.43 -10.10 -25.80
C ARG A 305 4.58 -10.58 -24.91
N ILE A 306 5.76 -9.97 -25.06
CA ILE A 306 6.98 -10.39 -24.36
C ILE A 306 6.80 -10.36 -22.84
N ILE A 307 6.28 -9.24 -22.31
CA ILE A 307 6.10 -9.04 -20.86
C ILE A 307 5.01 -9.92 -20.24
N GLU A 308 4.15 -10.53 -21.07
CA GLU A 308 2.96 -11.26 -20.60
C GLU A 308 3.22 -12.74 -20.34
N SER A 309 4.26 -13.30 -20.96
CA SER A 309 4.73 -14.67 -20.69
C SER A 309 5.17 -14.91 -19.23
N SER A 310 5.43 -13.86 -18.46
CA SER A 310 5.83 -13.91 -17.04
C SER A 310 4.72 -13.50 -16.06
N LEU A 311 3.51 -13.17 -16.55
CA LEU A 311 2.41 -12.72 -15.69
C LEU A 311 1.57 -13.89 -15.19
N ASP A 312 1.68 -14.20 -13.89
CA ASP A 312 0.88 -15.23 -13.21
C ASP A 312 -0.63 -15.04 -13.44
N VAL A 313 -1.09 -13.78 -13.57
CA VAL A 313 -2.50 -13.44 -13.78
C VAL A 313 -3.06 -14.00 -15.09
N LEU A 314 -2.19 -14.32 -16.06
CA LEU A 314 -2.56 -14.91 -17.35
C LEU A 314 -2.42 -16.44 -17.38
N GLN A 315 -2.00 -17.03 -16.25
CA GLN A 315 -1.85 -18.47 -16.04
C GLN A 315 -2.65 -18.92 -14.81
N PRO A 316 -3.97 -18.68 -14.79
CA PRO A 316 -4.79 -18.93 -13.61
C PRO A 316 -4.84 -20.40 -13.16
N ALA A 317 -4.70 -21.38 -14.06
CA ALA A 317 -4.77 -22.78 -13.66
C ALA A 317 -3.51 -23.25 -12.92
N GLU A 318 -2.33 -22.71 -13.26
CA GLU A 318 -1.08 -23.03 -12.56
C GLU A 318 -1.03 -22.43 -11.15
N SER A 319 -1.67 -21.27 -10.99
CA SER A 319 -1.64 -20.50 -9.76
C SER A 319 -2.88 -20.71 -8.86
N VAL A 320 -3.85 -21.57 -9.23
CA VAL A 320 -5.07 -21.76 -8.43
C VAL A 320 -4.89 -22.63 -7.17
N LEU A 321 -5.61 -22.29 -6.10
CA LEU A 321 -5.87 -23.16 -4.96
C LEU A 321 -7.38 -23.31 -4.74
N GLY A 322 -7.84 -24.54 -4.51
CA GLY A 322 -9.21 -24.80 -4.09
C GLY A 322 -9.45 -24.33 -2.66
N ILE A 323 -10.50 -23.53 -2.43
CA ILE A 323 -10.92 -23.12 -1.08
C ILE A 323 -11.97 -24.13 -0.57
N PRO A 324 -11.72 -24.82 0.56
CA PRO A 324 -12.70 -25.70 1.17
C PRO A 324 -13.79 -24.90 1.90
N ILE A 325 -14.90 -25.55 2.24
CA ILE A 325 -15.93 -24.95 3.11
C ILE A 325 -15.35 -24.77 4.51
N MET A 326 -15.08 -23.51 4.89
CA MET A 326 -14.60 -23.14 6.23
C MET A 326 -15.74 -23.16 7.25
N LYS A 327 -15.46 -23.63 8.47
CA LYS A 327 -16.45 -23.70 9.56
C LYS A 327 -16.35 -22.45 10.44
N GLU A 328 -17.49 -22.01 10.97
CA GLU A 328 -17.59 -20.74 11.71
C GLU A 328 -16.79 -20.75 13.03
N LYS A 329 -16.74 -21.87 13.74
CA LYS A 329 -16.24 -21.95 15.14
C LYS A 329 -15.06 -22.89 15.36
N LYS A 330 -14.59 -23.57 14.32
CA LYS A 330 -13.45 -24.51 14.40
C LYS A 330 -12.79 -24.68 13.04
N ASN A 331 -11.50 -24.96 13.01
CA ASN A 331 -10.83 -25.38 11.77
C ASN A 331 -11.22 -26.84 11.45
N SER A 332 -11.65 -27.10 10.21
CA SER A 332 -11.76 -28.47 9.70
C SER A 332 -10.38 -29.01 9.29
N GLN A 333 -10.28 -30.32 9.09
CA GLN A 333 -9.06 -30.94 8.56
C GLN A 333 -8.69 -30.36 7.18
N SER A 334 -9.69 -30.13 6.32
CA SER A 334 -9.53 -29.47 5.03
C SER A 334 -9.06 -28.02 5.14
N GLU A 335 -9.51 -27.27 6.14
CA GLU A 335 -9.03 -25.91 6.40
C GLU A 335 -7.55 -25.90 6.81
N ILE A 336 -7.09 -26.89 7.59
CA ILE A 336 -5.69 -27.06 7.95
C ILE A 336 -4.83 -27.36 6.71
N MET A 337 -5.27 -28.29 5.85
CA MET A 337 -4.60 -28.61 4.59
C MET A 337 -4.51 -27.40 3.66
N PHE A 338 -5.60 -26.66 3.54
CA PHE A 338 -5.63 -25.40 2.78
C PHE A 338 -4.64 -24.38 3.35
N GLN A 339 -4.65 -24.14 4.66
CA GLN A 339 -3.71 -23.21 5.31
C GLN A 339 -2.26 -23.62 5.08
N GLN A 340 -1.94 -24.91 5.06
CA GLN A 340 -0.58 -25.35 4.74
C GLN A 340 -0.19 -24.96 3.31
N ARG A 341 -0.95 -25.40 2.29
CA ARG A 341 -0.62 -25.14 0.88
C ARG A 341 -0.68 -23.65 0.54
N PHE A 342 -1.64 -22.93 1.12
CA PHE A 342 -1.75 -21.48 0.95
C PHE A 342 -0.58 -20.73 1.57
N GLY A 343 -0.15 -21.14 2.78
CA GLY A 343 1.04 -20.59 3.42
C GLY A 343 2.31 -20.82 2.61
N GLU A 344 2.50 -22.04 2.06
CA GLU A 344 3.61 -22.36 1.17
C GLU A 344 3.62 -21.45 -0.07
N LYS A 345 2.45 -21.24 -0.69
CA LYS A 345 2.31 -20.37 -1.86
C LYS A 345 2.60 -18.90 -1.56
N ILE A 346 2.18 -18.40 -0.40
CA ILE A 346 2.52 -17.04 0.05
C ILE A 346 4.03 -16.90 0.26
N CYS A 347 4.66 -17.86 0.94
CA CYS A 347 6.12 -17.84 1.16
C CYS A 347 6.87 -17.88 -0.17
N GLN A 348 6.48 -18.75 -1.10
CA GLN A 348 7.06 -18.79 -2.45
C GLN A 348 6.92 -17.44 -3.16
N ALA A 349 5.75 -16.80 -3.09
CA ALA A 349 5.53 -15.49 -3.71
C ALA A 349 6.41 -14.39 -3.09
N PHE A 350 6.63 -14.40 -1.78
CA PHE A 350 7.47 -13.41 -1.10
C PHE A 350 8.97 -13.64 -1.27
N GLN A 351 9.38 -14.89 -1.43
CA GLN A 351 10.77 -15.29 -1.68
C GLN A 351 11.13 -15.24 -3.16
N ALA A 352 10.16 -15.16 -4.07
CA ALA A 352 10.41 -15.16 -5.51
C ALA A 352 11.34 -13.99 -5.89
N GLU A 353 12.59 -14.33 -6.18
CA GLU A 353 13.64 -13.47 -6.72
C GLU A 353 13.35 -13.12 -8.19
N ASP A 354 12.31 -12.34 -8.45
CA ASP A 354 11.91 -12.07 -9.84
C ASP A 354 12.96 -11.25 -10.60
N LEU A 355 13.68 -10.33 -9.93
CA LEU A 355 14.72 -9.54 -10.59
C LEU A 355 16.04 -10.29 -10.72
N THR A 356 16.52 -10.95 -9.65
CA THR A 356 17.80 -11.69 -9.69
C THR A 356 17.75 -12.83 -10.71
N GLY A 357 16.61 -13.53 -10.80
CA GLY A 357 16.41 -14.59 -11.79
C GLY A 357 16.36 -14.06 -13.23
N LEU A 358 15.72 -12.90 -13.47
CA LEU A 358 15.70 -12.25 -14.78
C LEU A 358 17.07 -11.68 -15.16
N GLU A 359 17.80 -11.11 -14.20
CA GLU A 359 19.17 -10.62 -14.35
C GLU A 359 20.14 -11.75 -14.69
N ALA A 360 20.05 -12.88 -14.00
CA ALA A 360 20.85 -14.06 -14.29
C ALA A 360 20.55 -14.59 -15.69
N LYS A 361 19.26 -14.73 -16.06
CA LYS A 361 18.85 -15.16 -17.41
C LYS A 361 19.40 -14.21 -18.49
N LEU A 362 19.26 -12.91 -18.31
CA LEU A 362 19.77 -11.90 -19.24
C LEU A 362 21.30 -12.00 -19.38
N SER A 363 22.02 -12.07 -18.25
CA SER A 363 23.49 -12.16 -18.23
C SER A 363 23.98 -13.42 -18.92
N THR A 364 23.35 -14.57 -18.66
CA THR A 364 23.67 -15.83 -19.33
C THR A 364 23.44 -15.74 -20.84
N THR A 365 22.30 -15.23 -21.29
CA THR A 365 22.02 -15.11 -22.74
C THR A 365 22.99 -14.15 -23.44
N ILE A 366 23.35 -13.02 -22.80
CA ILE A 366 24.35 -12.07 -23.36
C ILE A 366 25.71 -12.76 -23.54
N GLN A 367 26.14 -13.54 -22.56
CA GLN A 367 27.43 -14.25 -22.59
C GLN A 367 27.43 -15.38 -23.62
N GLU A 368 26.39 -16.21 -23.64
CA GLU A 368 26.28 -17.36 -24.55
C GLU A 368 26.21 -16.92 -26.03
N GLU A 369 25.47 -15.86 -26.32
CA GLU A 369 25.34 -15.33 -27.69
C GLU A 369 26.48 -14.38 -28.08
N SER A 370 27.44 -14.12 -27.18
CA SER A 370 28.60 -13.23 -27.42
C SER A 370 28.23 -11.86 -27.99
N ILE A 371 27.17 -11.25 -27.43
CA ILE A 371 26.64 -9.97 -27.91
C ILE A 371 27.61 -8.84 -27.55
N SER A 372 27.91 -7.96 -28.52
CA SER A 372 28.77 -6.79 -28.29
C SER A 372 28.12 -5.79 -27.33
N SER A 373 28.93 -5.18 -26.44
CA SER A 373 28.49 -4.12 -25.53
C SER A 373 27.75 -3.00 -26.25
N ASP A 374 28.26 -2.54 -27.39
CA ASP A 374 27.71 -1.39 -28.12
C ASP A 374 26.28 -1.64 -28.60
N LEU A 375 26.00 -2.86 -29.10
CA LEU A 375 24.65 -3.25 -29.54
C LEU A 375 23.66 -3.29 -28.36
N ILE A 376 24.10 -3.75 -27.20
CA ILE A 376 23.24 -3.79 -25.99
C ILE A 376 22.96 -2.39 -25.50
N VAL A 377 23.98 -1.52 -25.45
CA VAL A 377 23.86 -0.12 -25.06
C VAL A 377 22.93 0.62 -26.02
N GLU A 378 23.08 0.43 -27.33
CA GLU A 378 22.21 1.01 -28.35
C GLU A 378 20.77 0.54 -28.17
N PHE A 379 20.56 -0.77 -28.00
CA PHE A 379 19.24 -1.35 -27.78
C PHE A 379 18.57 -0.78 -26.52
N LEU A 380 19.30 -0.74 -25.40
CA LEU A 380 18.78 -0.24 -24.13
C LEU A 380 18.50 1.27 -24.19
N THR A 381 19.35 2.04 -24.88
CA THR A 381 19.14 3.47 -25.13
C THR A 381 17.86 3.70 -25.92
N ASN A 382 17.62 2.93 -26.98
CA ASN A 382 16.39 3.02 -27.78
C ASN A 382 15.16 2.61 -26.95
N LEU A 383 15.28 1.51 -26.20
CA LEU A 383 14.20 0.98 -25.37
C LEU A 383 13.77 1.97 -24.27
N LEU A 384 14.73 2.56 -23.54
CA LEU A 384 14.44 3.56 -22.49
C LEU A 384 14.15 4.94 -23.07
N GLY A 385 14.75 5.29 -24.22
CA GLY A 385 14.51 6.54 -24.91
C GLY A 385 13.05 6.71 -25.35
N GLY A 386 12.38 5.63 -25.73
CA GLY A 386 10.95 5.62 -26.06
C GLY A 386 10.00 5.91 -24.88
N LEU A 387 10.49 5.88 -23.63
CA LEU A 387 9.73 6.27 -22.44
C LEU A 387 9.64 7.80 -22.26
N SER A 388 10.41 8.57 -23.03
CA SER A 388 10.47 10.03 -22.92
C SER A 388 9.17 10.67 -23.40
N SER A 389 8.54 11.48 -22.55
CA SER A 389 7.41 12.32 -22.98
C SER A 389 7.90 13.50 -23.85
N LYS A 390 7.14 13.84 -24.91
CA LYS A 390 7.43 15.05 -25.71
C LYS A 390 7.07 16.28 -24.85
N GLU A 391 8.08 16.98 -24.35
CA GLU A 391 7.89 18.19 -23.54
C GLU A 391 7.03 19.23 -24.26
N ARG A 392 6.04 19.80 -23.55
CA ARG A 392 5.33 21.01 -23.95
C ARG A 392 6.07 22.23 -23.39
N SER A 393 6.11 23.32 -24.16
CA SER A 393 6.84 24.54 -23.80
C SER A 393 6.33 25.21 -22.51
N LYS A 394 7.25 25.91 -21.81
CA LYS A 394 7.10 26.73 -20.60
C LYS A 394 5.73 27.43 -20.40
N SER A 395 5.21 27.41 -19.16
CA SER A 395 5.17 28.65 -18.33
C SER A 395 4.85 28.48 -16.84
N ASP A 396 4.37 27.34 -16.33
CA ASP A 396 3.99 27.25 -14.90
C ASP A 396 4.91 26.29 -14.11
N ASP A 397 5.46 26.80 -13.00
CA ASP A 397 6.18 26.06 -11.96
C ASP A 397 5.33 26.06 -10.69
N TYR A 398 4.86 24.88 -10.28
CA TYR A 398 4.02 24.72 -9.10
C TYR A 398 4.83 24.76 -7.80
N PHE A 399 6.16 24.61 -7.82
CA PHE A 399 6.97 24.52 -6.62
C PHE A 399 6.87 25.73 -5.67
N PRO A 400 6.82 26.99 -6.13
CA PRO A 400 6.50 28.12 -5.26
C PRO A 400 5.14 27.98 -4.57
N ARG A 401 4.10 27.56 -5.30
CA ARG A 401 2.76 27.33 -4.74
C ARG A 401 2.75 26.19 -3.72
N PHE A 402 3.56 25.15 -3.93
CA PHE A 402 3.74 24.07 -2.97
C PHE A 402 4.24 24.59 -1.62
N ARG A 403 5.26 25.46 -1.59
CA ARG A 403 5.78 26.07 -0.35
C ARG A 403 4.72 26.90 0.39
N ASP A 404 3.85 27.57 -0.35
CA ASP A 404 2.78 28.40 0.22
C ASP A 404 1.55 27.59 0.67
N SER A 405 1.40 26.35 0.18
CA SER A 405 0.20 25.50 0.40
C SER A 405 0.13 24.83 1.78
N LYS A 406 1.11 25.10 2.65
CA LYS A 406 1.19 24.62 4.05
C LYS A 406 0.90 23.12 4.16
N HIS A 407 1.62 22.32 3.38
CA HIS A 407 1.50 20.87 3.46
C HIS A 407 1.92 20.34 4.84
N ASN A 408 1.33 19.21 5.24
CA ASN A 408 1.75 18.51 6.45
C ASN A 408 2.47 17.21 6.10
N ARG A 409 3.48 16.82 6.90
CA ARG A 409 4.14 15.53 6.69
C ARG A 409 3.22 14.34 6.99
N VAL A 410 2.20 14.53 7.83
CA VAL A 410 1.28 13.48 8.28
C VAL A 410 0.02 13.53 7.40
N MET A 411 -0.30 12.42 6.73
CA MET A 411 -1.37 12.33 5.73
C MET A 411 -2.72 12.90 6.20
N THR A 412 -3.11 12.62 7.45
CA THR A 412 -4.41 13.04 7.99
C THR A 412 -4.50 14.55 8.20
N VAL A 413 -3.40 15.19 8.56
CA VAL A 413 -3.31 16.63 8.79
C VAL A 413 -3.10 17.37 7.47
N ASP A 414 -2.51 16.72 6.46
CA ASP A 414 -2.41 17.26 5.10
C ASP A 414 -3.74 17.21 4.34
N GLY A 415 -4.77 16.58 4.91
CA GLY A 415 -6.03 16.31 4.21
C GLY A 415 -5.84 15.34 3.05
N TYR A 416 -4.87 14.42 3.17
CA TYR A 416 -4.53 13.38 2.19
C TYR A 416 -4.08 13.89 0.81
N ARG A 417 -3.85 15.21 0.63
CA ARG A 417 -3.53 15.82 -0.68
C ARG A 417 -2.31 15.15 -1.33
N LEU A 418 -1.18 15.08 -0.63
CA LEU A 418 0.04 14.48 -1.18
C LEU A 418 -0.07 12.96 -1.40
N LEU A 419 -0.71 12.25 -0.46
CA LEU A 419 -0.88 10.80 -0.55
C LEU A 419 -1.69 10.44 -1.80
N MET A 420 -2.80 11.13 -2.04
CA MET A 420 -3.65 10.89 -3.21
C MET A 420 -2.91 11.17 -4.51
N GLU A 421 -2.16 12.27 -4.60
CA GLU A 421 -1.39 12.58 -5.81
C GLU A 421 -0.28 11.56 -6.07
N ALA A 422 0.38 11.08 -5.02
CA ALA A 422 1.40 10.03 -5.14
C ALA A 422 0.80 8.71 -5.65
N GLN A 423 -0.34 8.28 -5.10
CA GLN A 423 -1.06 7.08 -5.55
C GLN A 423 -1.55 7.22 -7.00
N ASN A 424 -2.13 8.37 -7.35
CA ASN A 424 -2.59 8.66 -8.71
C ASN A 424 -1.42 8.65 -9.71
N ALA A 425 -0.30 9.28 -9.35
CA ALA A 425 0.89 9.33 -10.20
C ALA A 425 1.50 7.95 -10.40
N CYS A 426 1.58 7.13 -9.34
CA CYS A 426 2.05 5.74 -9.40
C CYS A 426 1.22 4.92 -10.40
N ARG A 427 -0.11 4.94 -10.26
CA ARG A 427 -1.01 4.23 -11.18
C ARG A 427 -0.86 4.66 -12.62
N ASN A 428 -0.87 5.96 -12.86
CA ASN A 428 -0.73 6.51 -14.21
C ASN A 428 0.60 6.06 -14.85
N GLN A 429 1.68 6.05 -14.07
CA GLN A 429 2.98 5.63 -14.57
C GLN A 429 3.07 4.12 -14.82
N LEU A 430 2.53 3.29 -13.94
CA LEU A 430 2.49 1.83 -14.16
C LEU A 430 1.66 1.48 -15.40
N LYS A 431 0.53 2.16 -15.60
CA LYS A 431 -0.28 2.01 -16.81
C LYS A 431 0.48 2.42 -18.06
N PHE A 432 1.15 3.58 -18.03
CA PHE A 432 1.99 4.03 -19.14
C PHE A 432 3.10 3.03 -19.49
N LEU A 433 3.79 2.47 -18.49
CA LEU A 433 4.81 1.45 -18.71
C LEU A 433 4.21 0.18 -19.32
N TYR A 434 3.08 -0.31 -18.80
CA TYR A 434 2.41 -1.47 -19.38
C TYR A 434 2.04 -1.22 -20.84
N ASP A 435 1.37 -0.10 -21.14
CA ASP A 435 0.95 0.24 -22.50
C ASP A 435 2.15 0.32 -23.46
N TYR A 436 3.26 0.93 -23.04
CA TYR A 436 4.49 1.00 -23.83
C TYR A 436 5.10 -0.39 -24.07
N PHE A 437 5.24 -1.19 -23.00
CA PHE A 437 5.91 -2.49 -23.09
C PHE A 437 5.03 -3.59 -23.73
N SER A 438 3.72 -3.43 -23.74
CA SER A 438 2.79 -4.33 -24.45
C SER A 438 2.92 -4.26 -25.97
N CYS A 439 3.59 -3.24 -26.52
CA CYS A 439 3.87 -3.17 -27.96
C CYS A 439 4.99 -4.11 -28.43
N PHE A 440 5.78 -4.67 -27.51
CA PHE A 440 6.88 -5.57 -27.85
C PHE A 440 6.41 -7.04 -27.90
N THR A 441 6.48 -7.63 -29.10
CA THR A 441 6.09 -9.03 -29.36
C THR A 441 7.31 -9.87 -29.76
N SER A 442 7.23 -11.18 -29.57
CA SER A 442 8.27 -12.12 -30.02
C SER A 442 8.44 -12.12 -31.55
N GLU A 443 7.42 -11.68 -32.30
CA GLU A 443 7.49 -11.50 -33.76
C GLU A 443 8.40 -10.32 -34.13
N ASN A 444 8.29 -9.20 -33.43
CA ASN A 444 9.07 -7.99 -33.71
C ASN A 444 10.47 -8.04 -33.09
N PHE A 445 10.64 -8.80 -32.01
CA PHE A 445 11.92 -8.97 -31.30
C PHE A 445 12.21 -10.48 -31.11
N PRO A 446 12.65 -11.17 -32.18
CA PRO A 446 12.81 -12.63 -32.16
C PRO A 446 14.04 -13.11 -31.38
N LEU A 447 15.02 -12.25 -31.12
CA LEU A 447 16.25 -12.64 -30.41
C LEU A 447 15.99 -12.82 -28.92
N LEU A 448 16.46 -13.92 -28.35
CA LEU A 448 16.17 -14.29 -26.96
C LEU A 448 16.74 -13.26 -25.97
N TRP A 449 17.95 -12.75 -26.21
CA TRP A 449 18.53 -11.71 -25.35
C TRP A 449 17.71 -10.42 -25.34
N GLN A 450 17.11 -10.03 -26.47
CA GLN A 450 16.24 -8.85 -26.56
C GLN A 450 14.97 -9.05 -25.75
N GLN A 451 14.34 -10.23 -25.87
CA GLN A 451 13.15 -10.57 -25.08
C GLN A 451 13.44 -10.60 -23.58
N ASN A 452 14.57 -11.18 -23.18
CA ASN A 452 15.02 -11.20 -21.77
C ASN A 452 15.35 -9.80 -21.26
N CYS A 453 15.96 -8.94 -22.08
CA CYS A 453 16.24 -7.55 -21.75
C CYS A 453 14.93 -6.77 -21.53
N ILE A 454 13.99 -6.85 -22.47
CA ILE A 454 12.67 -6.20 -22.37
C ILE A 454 11.94 -6.62 -21.08
N LYS A 455 11.91 -7.94 -20.77
CA LYS A 455 11.32 -8.47 -19.53
C LYS A 455 12.00 -7.91 -18.28
N TYR A 456 13.34 -7.95 -18.24
CA TYR A 456 14.11 -7.47 -17.11
C TYR A 456 13.87 -5.98 -16.87
N VAL A 457 13.97 -5.14 -17.92
CA VAL A 457 13.76 -3.69 -17.84
C VAL A 457 12.36 -3.39 -17.34
N TYR A 458 11.34 -3.98 -17.94
CA TYR A 458 9.95 -3.77 -17.53
C TYR A 458 9.72 -4.13 -16.05
N SER A 459 10.18 -5.30 -15.62
CA SER A 459 10.08 -5.75 -14.23
C SER A 459 10.86 -4.86 -13.26
N ALA A 460 12.04 -4.37 -13.66
CA ALA A 460 12.87 -3.49 -12.82
C ALA A 460 12.22 -2.13 -12.61
N LEU A 461 11.70 -1.51 -13.69
CA LEU A 461 11.03 -0.21 -13.62
C LEU A 461 9.73 -0.27 -12.80
N THR A 462 8.89 -1.27 -13.08
CA THR A 462 7.63 -1.46 -12.34
C THR A 462 7.86 -1.72 -10.86
N LYS A 463 8.82 -2.60 -10.50
CA LYS A 463 9.21 -2.84 -9.11
C LYS A 463 9.80 -1.59 -8.45
N GLY A 464 10.61 -0.82 -9.17
CA GLY A 464 11.18 0.44 -8.69
C GLY A 464 10.11 1.46 -8.31
N ILE A 465 9.14 1.73 -9.19
CA ILE A 465 8.02 2.65 -8.94
C ILE A 465 7.15 2.22 -7.77
N LYS A 466 7.00 0.91 -7.56
CA LYS A 466 6.22 0.35 -6.45
C LYS A 466 6.95 0.41 -5.12
N THR A 467 8.26 0.52 -5.09
CA THR A 467 9.03 0.49 -3.85
C THR A 467 9.18 1.90 -3.29
N ASP A 468 8.45 2.23 -2.22
CA ASP A 468 8.57 3.53 -1.57
C ASP A 468 9.90 3.61 -0.80
N ILE A 469 10.76 4.55 -1.20
CA ILE A 469 12.12 4.70 -0.66
C ILE A 469 12.36 6.16 -0.29
N GLY A 470 13.09 6.40 0.79
CA GLY A 470 13.72 7.69 1.13
C GLY A 470 14.64 7.55 2.33
N ILE A 471 15.19 8.67 2.78
CA ILE A 471 16.13 8.73 3.91
C ILE A 471 15.42 8.98 5.25
N GLY A 472 14.21 9.54 5.23
CA GLY A 472 13.40 9.80 6.41
C GLY A 472 12.65 8.55 6.89
N HIS A 473 12.63 8.36 8.21
CA HIS A 473 11.83 7.34 8.88
C HIS A 473 10.88 7.99 9.87
N GLY A 474 9.59 7.83 9.62
CA GLY A 474 8.53 8.29 10.50
C GLY A 474 8.09 7.19 11.45
N GLY A 475 8.06 7.49 12.74
CA GLY A 475 7.52 6.60 13.78
C GLY A 475 6.20 7.09 14.37
N HIS A 476 5.54 8.05 13.74
CA HIS A 476 4.30 8.58 14.29
C HIS A 476 3.14 7.65 13.97
N PRO A 477 2.27 7.33 14.93
CA PRO A 477 1.24 6.36 14.69
C PRO A 477 0.17 6.65 13.63
N PHE A 478 -0.10 7.93 13.40
CA PHE A 478 -1.06 8.40 12.41
C PHE A 478 -0.39 8.73 11.06
N GLU A 479 0.86 8.31 10.91
CA GLU A 479 1.60 8.38 9.65
C GLU A 479 1.22 7.19 8.77
N ASP A 480 1.31 7.40 7.46
CA ASP A 480 1.23 6.36 6.47
C ASP A 480 2.37 5.33 6.63
N ARG A 481 2.11 4.10 6.17
CA ARG A 481 3.04 2.97 6.28
C ARG A 481 3.19 2.33 4.91
N PRO A 482 4.29 2.62 4.19
CA PRO A 482 5.40 3.51 4.54
C PRO A 482 4.97 5.00 4.52
N PRO A 483 5.78 5.95 5.03
CA PRO A 483 5.39 7.36 5.16
C PRO A 483 5.43 8.12 3.81
N VAL A 484 4.69 7.65 2.81
CA VAL A 484 4.58 8.19 1.44
C VAL A 484 4.46 9.72 1.40
N THR A 485 3.69 10.34 2.27
CA THR A 485 3.51 11.80 2.36
C THR A 485 4.84 12.51 2.65
N MET A 486 5.59 11.99 3.63
CA MET A 486 6.93 12.47 3.96
C MET A 486 7.93 12.17 2.83
N LEU A 487 7.93 10.95 2.28
CA LEU A 487 8.85 10.54 1.21
C LEU A 487 8.63 11.30 -0.11
N THR A 488 7.38 11.68 -0.39
CA THR A 488 6.99 12.53 -1.53
C THR A 488 7.56 13.93 -1.35
N THR A 489 7.37 14.51 -0.16
CA THR A 489 7.93 15.81 0.18
C THR A 489 9.46 15.80 0.12
N GLU A 490 10.09 14.71 0.58
CA GLU A 490 11.54 14.50 0.48
C GLU A 490 12.04 14.55 -0.96
N ALA A 491 11.32 13.93 -1.89
CA ALA A 491 11.66 13.96 -3.31
C ALA A 491 11.48 15.37 -3.92
N ILE A 492 10.45 16.12 -3.51
CA ILE A 492 10.24 17.50 -3.96
C ILE A 492 11.35 18.43 -3.45
N LEU A 493 11.82 18.22 -2.22
CA LEU A 493 12.88 19.01 -1.57
C LEU A 493 14.28 18.39 -1.70
N ALA A 494 14.50 17.54 -2.69
CA ALA A 494 15.73 16.76 -2.82
C ALA A 494 16.99 17.62 -2.81
N GLU A 495 16.99 18.76 -3.51
CA GLU A 495 18.18 19.62 -3.61
C GLU A 495 18.49 20.36 -2.31
N GLU A 496 17.46 20.88 -1.62
CA GLU A 496 17.63 21.52 -0.32
C GLU A 496 18.12 20.50 0.70
N LEU A 497 17.55 19.28 0.70
CA LEU A 497 17.95 18.21 1.60
C LEU A 497 19.40 17.76 1.36
N LEU A 498 19.81 17.55 0.10
CA LEU A 498 21.20 17.21 -0.21
C LEU A 498 22.17 18.30 0.25
N THR A 499 21.80 19.57 0.08
CA THR A 499 22.60 20.70 0.58
C THR A 499 22.72 20.65 2.09
N ALA A 500 21.59 20.45 2.79
CA ALA A 500 21.52 20.39 4.23
C ALA A 500 22.26 19.17 4.82
N ILE A 501 22.26 18.02 4.13
CA ILE A 501 22.95 16.80 4.55
C ILE A 501 24.46 16.95 4.38
N ASN A 502 24.91 17.50 3.24
CA ASN A 502 26.33 17.67 2.94
C ASN A 502 27.03 18.72 3.82
N GLN A 503 26.28 19.62 4.45
CA GLN A 503 26.82 20.66 5.35
C GLN A 503 26.93 20.20 6.82
N VAL A 504 26.33 19.07 7.19
CA VAL A 504 26.29 18.61 8.58
C VAL A 504 27.50 17.74 8.91
N ASN A 505 28.34 18.22 9.84
CA ASN A 505 29.35 17.41 10.51
C ASN A 505 28.79 16.92 11.87
N GLY A 506 28.55 15.62 12.03
CA GLY A 506 28.15 15.01 13.32
C GLY A 506 26.63 14.89 13.58
N GLY A 507 26.26 14.63 14.85
CA GLY A 507 24.95 14.10 15.29
C GLY A 507 23.69 14.98 15.15
N HIS A 508 23.70 16.01 14.30
CA HIS A 508 22.57 16.93 14.08
C HIS A 508 21.78 16.67 12.78
N MET A 509 21.97 15.50 12.15
CA MET A 509 21.36 15.18 10.85
C MET A 509 19.82 15.26 10.85
N SER A 510 19.17 14.65 11.84
CA SER A 510 17.70 14.70 11.96
C SER A 510 17.17 16.12 12.16
N TYR A 511 17.93 16.98 12.85
CA TYR A 511 17.56 18.39 13.00
C TYR A 511 17.64 19.13 11.66
N SER A 512 18.74 18.98 10.93
CA SER A 512 18.95 19.59 9.61
C SER A 512 17.86 19.17 8.61
N TYR A 513 17.52 17.89 8.60
CA TYR A 513 16.42 17.35 7.80
C TYR A 513 15.08 18.00 8.14
N ARG A 514 14.67 18.00 9.42
CA ARG A 514 13.41 18.61 9.88
C ARG A 514 13.36 20.10 9.54
N LYS A 515 14.48 20.81 9.81
CA LYS A 515 14.59 22.24 9.56
C LYS A 515 14.43 22.59 8.08
N THR A 516 14.96 21.74 7.19
CA THR A 516 14.78 21.90 5.75
C THR A 516 13.31 21.83 5.34
N PHE A 517 12.54 20.90 5.91
CA PHE A 517 11.09 20.82 5.66
C PHE A 517 10.36 22.07 6.17
N GLU A 518 10.66 22.51 7.40
CA GLU A 518 10.07 23.71 8.00
C GLU A 518 10.34 24.98 7.19
N ASP A 519 11.60 25.18 6.77
CA ASP A 519 12.04 26.33 5.98
C ASP A 519 11.42 26.35 4.57
N ASN A 520 10.86 25.22 4.12
CA ASN A 520 10.16 25.06 2.85
C ASN A 520 8.63 24.95 3.02
N GLY A 521 8.08 25.39 4.17
CA GLY A 521 6.63 25.54 4.37
C GLY A 521 5.90 24.26 4.76
N VAL A 522 6.62 23.19 5.10
CA VAL A 522 6.02 21.91 5.53
C VAL A 522 5.86 21.91 7.05
N GLN A 523 4.66 21.57 7.50
CA GLN A 523 4.27 21.59 8.91
C GLN A 523 4.22 20.19 9.52
N SER A 524 4.42 20.11 10.83
CA SER A 524 4.20 18.90 11.61
C SER A 524 4.31 19.18 13.10
N ASN A 525 3.40 18.62 13.89
CA ASN A 525 3.49 18.62 15.36
C ASN A 525 4.23 17.39 15.90
N SER A 526 4.67 16.49 15.03
CA SER A 526 5.23 15.19 15.36
C SER A 526 6.66 15.05 14.82
N TRP A 527 7.40 16.15 14.64
CA TRP A 527 8.78 16.11 14.14
C TRP A 527 9.69 15.24 15.01
N ASP A 528 9.44 15.17 16.32
CA ASP A 528 10.22 14.36 17.25
C ASP A 528 10.15 12.85 16.99
N TYR A 529 9.19 12.40 16.18
CA TYR A 529 9.05 11.01 15.74
C TYR A 529 9.81 10.70 14.45
N VAL A 530 10.59 11.65 13.91
CA VAL A 530 11.33 11.48 12.66
C VAL A 530 12.81 11.24 12.91
N SER A 531 13.33 10.14 12.36
CA SER A 531 14.77 9.87 12.26
C SER A 531 15.20 9.83 10.79
N VAL A 532 16.51 9.90 10.54
CA VAL A 532 17.07 9.97 9.20
C VAL A 532 18.25 9.03 9.05
N THR A 533 18.31 8.33 7.93
CA THR A 533 19.40 7.45 7.53
C THR A 533 19.88 7.87 6.14
N PRO A 534 20.85 8.80 6.03
CA PRO A 534 21.23 9.43 4.76
C PRO A 534 22.20 8.54 3.96
N GLN A 535 21.75 7.35 3.56
CA GLN A 535 22.57 6.39 2.80
C GLN A 535 21.69 5.47 1.94
N GLY A 536 22.35 4.68 1.09
CA GLY A 536 21.69 3.70 0.23
C GLY A 536 20.78 4.32 -0.83
N ASP A 537 19.76 3.56 -1.24
CA ASP A 537 18.86 3.94 -2.32
C ASP A 537 18.09 5.24 -2.06
N GLY A 538 17.78 5.54 -0.79
CA GLY A 538 17.11 6.79 -0.41
C GLY A 538 17.94 8.01 -0.77
N LEU A 539 19.22 8.01 -0.41
CA LEU A 539 20.14 9.11 -0.77
C LEU A 539 20.35 9.16 -2.28
N LYS A 540 20.61 8.01 -2.93
CA LYS A 540 20.83 7.92 -4.37
C LYS A 540 19.64 8.44 -5.17
N LYS A 541 18.41 8.20 -4.72
CA LYS A 541 17.19 8.76 -5.31
C LYS A 541 17.23 10.30 -5.31
N LEU A 542 17.61 10.93 -4.21
CA LEU A 542 17.69 12.39 -4.11
C LEU A 542 18.77 12.96 -5.05
N GLU A 543 19.94 12.31 -5.10
CA GLU A 543 21.02 12.66 -6.04
C GLU A 543 20.54 12.60 -7.48
N ILE A 544 19.86 11.52 -7.87
CA ILE A 544 19.31 11.35 -9.21
C ILE A 544 18.29 12.43 -9.54
N ILE A 545 17.38 12.78 -8.62
CA ILE A 545 16.39 13.85 -8.82
C ILE A 545 17.09 15.18 -9.16
N LYS A 546 18.15 15.52 -8.42
CA LYS A 546 18.96 16.72 -8.67
C LYS A 546 19.68 16.64 -10.02
N GLU A 547 20.40 15.54 -10.27
CA GLU A 547 21.23 15.37 -11.47
C GLU A 547 20.44 15.32 -12.78
N THR A 548 19.19 14.84 -12.73
CA THR A 548 18.28 14.76 -13.89
C THR A 548 17.34 15.96 -14.00
N GLY A 549 17.41 16.90 -13.05
CA GLY A 549 16.60 18.12 -13.04
C GLY A 549 15.09 17.86 -12.95
N LEU A 550 14.66 16.73 -12.37
CA LEU A 550 13.25 16.31 -12.36
C LEU A 550 12.32 17.38 -11.75
N ARG A 551 12.77 18.07 -10.70
CA ARG A 551 12.01 19.16 -10.08
C ARG A 551 11.76 20.34 -11.00
N HIS A 552 12.68 20.64 -11.92
CA HIS A 552 12.61 21.78 -12.81
C HIS A 552 11.80 21.51 -14.08
N ARG A 553 11.25 20.30 -14.22
CA ARG A 553 10.35 19.96 -15.31
C ARG A 553 9.00 20.62 -15.11
N HIS A 554 8.33 20.87 -16.24
CA HIS A 554 7.02 21.50 -16.25
C HIS A 554 6.06 20.81 -15.29
N SER A 555 5.53 21.58 -14.34
CA SER A 555 4.59 21.11 -13.34
C SER A 555 3.61 22.24 -13.04
N ASP A 556 2.41 22.15 -13.60
CA ASP A 556 1.32 23.12 -13.47
C ASP A 556 0.39 22.84 -12.28
N SER A 557 0.58 21.69 -11.63
CA SER A 557 -0.29 21.12 -10.62
C SER A 557 0.54 20.34 -9.60
N LEU A 558 -0.04 20.11 -8.42
CA LEU A 558 0.56 19.26 -7.39
C LEU A 558 0.79 17.84 -7.94
N PHE A 559 -0.19 17.29 -8.67
CA PHE A 559 -0.05 16.02 -9.39
C PHE A 559 1.21 15.97 -10.26
N ALA A 560 1.42 16.96 -11.13
CA ALA A 560 2.56 16.98 -12.04
C ALA A 560 3.89 17.09 -11.28
N LEU A 561 3.94 17.91 -10.22
CA LEU A 561 5.13 18.03 -9.37
C LEU A 561 5.46 16.70 -8.65
N VAL A 562 4.45 16.06 -8.06
CA VAL A 562 4.59 14.75 -7.40
C VAL A 562 5.00 13.67 -8.40
N LYS A 563 4.39 13.64 -9.59
CA LYS A 563 4.74 12.70 -10.65
C LYS A 563 6.21 12.88 -11.06
N ASN A 564 6.64 14.11 -11.32
CA ASN A 564 8.02 14.40 -11.75
C ASN A 564 9.05 14.04 -10.68
N CYS A 565 8.87 14.52 -9.45
CA CYS A 565 9.87 14.35 -8.40
C CYS A 565 9.82 12.94 -7.77
N TYR A 566 8.65 12.51 -7.29
CA TYR A 566 8.53 11.29 -6.50
C TYR A 566 8.54 10.04 -7.36
N ILE A 567 7.57 9.92 -8.29
CA ILE A 567 7.49 8.76 -9.19
C ILE A 567 8.65 8.75 -10.18
N GLY A 568 8.99 9.91 -10.77
CA GLY A 568 10.14 10.05 -11.67
C GLY A 568 11.46 9.74 -10.98
N GLY A 569 11.64 10.13 -9.72
CA GLY A 569 12.84 9.79 -8.94
C GLY A 569 12.99 8.27 -8.74
N MET A 570 11.90 7.57 -8.41
CA MET A 570 11.91 6.11 -8.26
C MET A 570 12.15 5.39 -9.60
N GLN A 571 11.53 5.86 -10.69
CA GLN A 571 11.76 5.30 -12.01
C GLN A 571 13.22 5.51 -12.46
N LYS A 572 13.77 6.71 -12.31
CA LYS A 572 15.16 7.00 -12.70
C LYS A 572 16.18 6.25 -11.86
N LEU A 573 15.89 6.01 -10.57
CA LEU A 573 16.70 5.09 -9.75
C LEU A 573 16.64 3.65 -10.30
N ALA A 574 15.49 3.19 -10.78
CA ALA A 574 15.38 1.88 -11.41
C ALA A 574 16.11 1.82 -12.76
N GLU A 575 15.99 2.85 -13.61
CA GLU A 575 16.76 2.98 -14.85
C GLU A 575 18.27 2.95 -14.57
N TYR A 576 18.73 3.67 -13.55
CA TYR A 576 20.14 3.66 -13.11
C TYR A 576 20.61 2.23 -12.79
N LYS A 577 19.83 1.48 -12.01
CA LYS A 577 20.16 0.09 -11.65
C LYS A 577 20.15 -0.85 -12.85
N VAL A 578 19.20 -0.68 -13.77
CA VAL A 578 19.16 -1.43 -15.04
C VAL A 578 20.45 -1.20 -15.82
N TRP A 579 20.88 0.06 -15.97
CA TRP A 579 22.14 0.39 -16.63
C TRP A 579 23.34 -0.27 -15.94
N LEU A 580 23.43 -0.18 -14.61
CA LEU A 580 24.50 -0.85 -13.87
C LEU A 580 24.56 -2.36 -14.13
N THR A 581 23.42 -3.06 -14.02
CA THR A 581 23.35 -4.51 -14.27
C THR A 581 23.80 -4.85 -15.68
N VAL A 582 23.30 -4.13 -16.69
CA VAL A 582 23.62 -4.41 -18.09
C VAL A 582 25.08 -4.11 -18.43
N LEU A 583 25.61 -2.97 -17.98
CA LEU A 583 27.02 -2.61 -18.21
C LEU A 583 27.97 -3.60 -17.49
N ASN A 584 27.64 -4.02 -16.27
CA ASN A 584 28.40 -5.03 -15.55
C ASN A 584 28.40 -6.39 -16.26
N ALA A 585 27.27 -6.80 -16.84
CA ALA A 585 27.18 -8.04 -17.62
C ALA A 585 28.08 -8.02 -18.87
N THR A 586 28.41 -6.82 -19.40
CA THR A 586 29.30 -6.64 -20.55
C THR A 586 30.79 -6.48 -20.19
N GLY A 587 31.15 -6.47 -18.90
CA GLY A 587 32.53 -6.41 -18.43
C GLY A 587 33.16 -5.01 -18.34
N VAL A 588 32.35 -3.95 -18.28
CA VAL A 588 32.83 -2.56 -18.07
C VAL A 588 33.29 -2.37 -16.61
N LEU A 589 34.39 -1.64 -16.39
CA LEU A 589 34.98 -1.38 -15.05
C LEU A 589 34.07 -0.50 -14.18
N TYR A 590 33.86 -0.90 -12.92
CA TYR A 590 32.87 -0.37 -11.97
C TYR A 590 32.78 1.17 -11.83
N GLU A 591 33.90 1.90 -11.71
CA GLU A 591 33.88 3.38 -11.59
C GLU A 591 33.42 4.06 -12.90
N THR A 592 33.74 3.46 -14.04
CA THR A 592 33.26 3.90 -15.36
C THR A 592 31.76 3.62 -15.49
N THR A 593 31.33 2.45 -15.01
CA THR A 593 29.93 1.98 -15.05
C THR A 593 28.97 2.93 -14.33
N GLU A 594 29.31 3.44 -13.14
CA GLU A 594 28.42 4.37 -12.41
C GLU A 594 28.25 5.70 -13.13
N MET A 595 29.35 6.26 -13.67
CA MET A 595 29.33 7.52 -14.40
C MET A 595 28.56 7.38 -15.72
N GLU A 596 28.76 6.29 -16.44
CA GLU A 596 28.05 5.97 -17.68
C GLU A 596 26.55 5.76 -17.43
N ALA A 597 26.18 5.00 -16.40
CA ALA A 597 24.78 4.83 -16.01
C ALA A 597 24.13 6.18 -15.66
N LEU A 598 24.83 7.05 -14.92
CA LEU A 598 24.32 8.38 -14.58
C LEU A 598 24.17 9.27 -15.81
N ASN A 599 25.11 9.21 -16.75
CA ASN A 599 25.01 9.94 -18.02
C ASN A 599 23.86 9.42 -18.89
N ALA A 600 23.67 8.10 -18.94
CA ALA A 600 22.61 7.48 -19.72
C ALA A 600 21.21 7.88 -19.22
N ILE A 601 20.98 7.90 -17.90
CA ILE A 601 19.66 8.31 -17.36
C ILE A 601 19.36 9.80 -17.53
N LYS A 602 20.38 10.64 -17.76
CA LYS A 602 20.22 12.06 -18.13
C LYS A 602 19.75 12.22 -19.58
N LEU A 603 20.11 11.28 -20.45
CA LEU A 603 19.73 11.26 -21.87
C LEU A 603 18.35 10.67 -22.09
N THR A 604 17.88 9.79 -21.21
CA THR A 604 16.52 9.27 -21.24
C THR A 604 15.56 10.28 -20.57
N GLY A 605 14.48 10.64 -21.25
CA GLY A 605 13.43 11.50 -20.69
C GLY A 605 12.59 10.79 -19.63
N PHE A 606 11.67 11.53 -18.99
CA PHE A 606 10.58 11.02 -18.14
C PHE A 606 9.31 11.86 -18.39
#